data_AF-A0A9E4AV41-F1
#
_entry.id   AF-A0A9E4AV41-F1
#
_cell.length_a   1.000
_cell.length_b   1.000
_cell.length_c   1.000
_cell.angle_alpha   90.00
_cell.angle_beta   90.00
_cell.angle_gamma   90.00
#
_symmetry.space_group_name_H-M   'P 1'
#
loop_
_entity.id
_entity.type
_entity.pdbx_description
1 polymer ?
#
loop_
_entity_poly.entity_id
_entity_poly.type
_entity_poly.pdbx_seq_one_letter_code
_entity_poly.pdbx_strand_id
1 'polypeptide(L)' 'MISVVAADFEGMLRVRREQRVYSCLKDLLASGELHAVTIQAKTPEESRED' A
#
# COMPACT_ATOMS: atom_id res chain seq x y z
N MET A 1 9.48 -6.05 -0.14
CA MET A 1 8.57 -5.20 -0.93
C MET A 1 7.17 -5.77 -0.78
N ILE A 2 6.19 -4.95 -0.40
CA ILE A 2 4.81 -5.38 -0.17
C ILE A 2 3.94 -4.77 -1.27
N SER A 3 3.25 -5.62 -2.02
CA SER A 3 2.31 -5.20 -3.05
C SER A 3 0.90 -5.40 -2.53
N VAL A 4 0.13 -4.32 -2.42
CA VAL A 4 -1.26 -4.32 -1.98
C VAL A 4 -2.12 -4.02 -3.19
N VAL A 5 -3.00 -4.95 -3.53
CA VAL A 5 -3.98 -4.80 -4.60
C VAL A 5 -5.36 -4.67 -3.99
N ALA A 6 -6.03 -3.55 -4.22
CA ALA A 6 -7.39 -3.33 -3.75
C ALA A 6 -8.17 -2.45 -4.72
N ALA A 7 -9.45 -2.79 -4.94
CA ALA A 7 -10.38 -1.97 -5.72
C ALA A 7 -10.65 -0.61 -5.06
N ASP A 8 -10.51 -0.51 -3.73
CA ASP A 8 -10.69 0.73 -2.98
C ASP A 8 -9.70 1.83 -3.39
N PHE A 9 -8.59 1.46 -4.03
CA PHE A 9 -7.62 2.42 -4.57
C PHE A 9 -8.05 3.07 -5.88
N GLU A 10 -9.10 2.56 -6.52
CA GLU A 10 -9.67 3.11 -7.73
C GLU A 10 -10.22 4.52 -7.48
N GLY A 11 -9.87 5.47 -8.35
CA GLY A 11 -10.20 6.89 -8.15
C GLY A 11 -9.42 7.62 -7.05
N MET A 12 -8.57 6.94 -6.28
CA MET A 12 -7.72 7.58 -5.26
C MET A 12 -6.38 8.03 -5.85
N LEU A 13 -5.79 9.12 -5.33
CA LEU A 13 -4.44 9.54 -5.73
C LEU A 13 -3.38 8.53 -5.27
N ARG A 14 -2.34 8.29 -6.06
CA ARG A 14 -1.23 7.36 -5.73
C ARG A 14 -0.70 7.57 -4.30
N VAL A 15 -0.37 8.82 -3.96
CA VAL A 15 0.12 9.20 -2.62
C VAL A 15 -0.90 8.94 -1.49
N ARG A 16 -2.20 9.08 -1.76
CA ARG A 16 -3.27 8.81 -0.78
C ARG A 16 -3.38 7.31 -0.51
N ARG A 17 -3.29 6.49 -1.56
CA ARG A 17 -3.27 5.02 -1.43
C ARG A 17 -2.07 4.60 -0.60
N GLU A 18 -0.89 5.12 -0.94
CA GLU A 18 0.35 4.86 -0.21
C GLU A 18 0.21 5.28 1.25
N GLN A 19 -0.24 6.50 1.55
CA GLN A 19 -0.46 6.95 2.93
C GLN A 19 -1.44 6.07 3.71
N ARG A 20 -2.51 5.59 3.08
CA ARG A 20 -3.51 4.74 3.75
C ARG A 20 -2.94 3.38 4.10
N VAL A 21 -2.24 2.74 3.16
CA VAL A 21 -1.54 1.49 3.40
C VAL A 21 -0.42 1.69 4.42
N TYR A 22 0.33 2.79 4.30
CA TYR A 22 1.36 3.18 5.25
C TYR A 22 0.77 3.41 6.64
N SER A 23 -0.43 3.98 6.78
CA SER A 23 -1.08 4.18 8.08
C SER A 23 -1.46 2.87 8.75
N CYS A 24 -1.96 1.88 7.99
CA CYS A 24 -2.21 0.54 8.51
C CYS A 24 -0.90 -0.16 8.91
N LEU A 25 0.13 -0.02 8.09
CA LEU A 25 1.44 -0.61 8.37
C LEU A 25 2.18 0.15 9.47
N LYS A 26 1.92 1.44 9.68
CA LYS A 26 2.57 2.27 10.71
C LYS A 26 2.32 1.70 12.10
N ASP A 27 1.16 1.08 12.30
CA ASP A 27 0.81 0.35 13.53
C ASP A 27 1.70 -0.90 13.72
N LEU A 28 1.93 -1.64 12.62
CA LEU A 28 2.85 -2.79 12.57
C LEU A 28 4.33 -2.39 12.67
N LEU A 29 4.72 -1.24 12.10
CA LEU A 29 6.05 -0.65 12.25
C LEU A 29 6.26 -0.14 13.68
N ALA A 30 5.25 0.47 14.29
CA ALA A 30 5.30 0.93 15.69
C ALA A 30 5.46 -0.25 16.67
N SER A 31 5.01 -1.44 16.28
CA SER A 31 5.25 -2.69 17.03
C SER A 31 6.73 -3.13 16.99
N GLY A 32 7.58 -2.50 16.18
CA GLY A 32 9.03 -2.71 16.18
C GLY A 32 9.54 -3.87 15.32
N GLU A 33 8.65 -4.57 14.62
CA GLU A 33 9.00 -5.76 13.82
C GLU A 33 9.48 -5.43 12.39
N LEU A 34 9.23 -4.21 11.90
CA LEU A 34 9.47 -3.81 10.51
C LEU A 34 10.50 -2.66 10.40
N HIS A 35 11.65 -2.94 9.77
CA HIS A 35 12.77 -2.00 9.67
C HIS A 35 12.60 -0.90 8.60
N ALA A 36 12.14 -1.26 7.40
CA ALA A 36 11.70 -0.33 6.35
C ALA A 36 11.13 -1.18 5.21
N VAL A 37 9.90 -0.91 4.79
CA VAL A 37 9.26 -1.66 3.69
C VAL A 37 8.80 -0.73 2.59
N THR A 38 9.19 -1.06 1.37
CA THR A 38 8.63 -0.45 0.16
C THR A 38 7.25 -1.04 -0.07
N ILE A 39 6.25 -0.18 -0.15
CA ILE A 39 4.84 -0.52 -0.34
C ILE A 39 4.42 -0.06 -1.72
N GLN A 40 3.81 -0.93 -2.50
CA GLN A 40 3.14 -0.58 -3.75
C GLN A 40 1.65 -0.81 -3.59
N ALA A 41 0.85 0.25 -3.76
CA ALA A 41 -0.60 0.17 -3.76
C ALA A 41 -1.12 0.27 -5.20
N LYS A 42 -1.53 -0.86 -5.78
CA LYS A 42 -2.06 -0.95 -7.16
C LYS A 42 -3.55 -1.27 -7.16
N THR A 43 -4.30 -0.82 -8.16
CA THR A 43 -5.68 -1.30 -8.37
C THR A 43 -5.63 -2.69 -9.01
N PRO A 44 -6.71 -3.49 -8.91
CA PRO A 44 -6.80 -4.77 -9.62
C PRO A 44 -6.64 -4.64 -11.14
N GLU A 45 -7.00 -3.50 -11.71
CA GLU A 45 -6.80 -3.20 -13.13
C GLU A 45 -5.32 -2.95 -13.46
N GLU A 46 -4.64 -2.09 -12.69
CA GLU A 46 -3.21 -1.78 -12.86
C GLU A 46 -2.27 -2.97 -12.58
N SER A 47 -2.72 -3.94 -11.78
CA SER A 47 -1.95 -5.15 -11.48
C SER A 47 -2.14 -6.26 -12.50
N ARG A 48 -3.16 -6.15 -13.37
CA ARG A 48 -3.39 -7.10 -14.46
C ARG A 48 -2.58 -6.77 -15.72
N GLU A 49 -2.09 -5.54 -15.81
CA GLU A 49 -1.26 -5.02 -16.91
C GLU A 49 0.25 -5.23 -16.68
N ASP A 50 0.65 -5.99 -15.63
CA ASP A 50 2.03 -6.27 -15.20
C ASP A 50 2.35 -7.78 -15.30
#